data_AF-A0A8S2Y4B5-F1
#
_entry.id   AF-A0A8S2Y4B5-F1
#
_cell.length_a   1.000
_cell.length_b   1.000
_cell.length_c   1.000
_cell.angle_alpha   90.00
_cell.angle_beta   90.00
_cell.angle_gamma   90.00
#
_symmetry.space_group_name_H-M   'P 1'
#
loop_
_entity.id
_entity.type
_entity.pdbx_description
1 polymer ?
#
loop_
_entity_poly.entity_id
_entity_poly.type
_entity_poly.pdbx_seq_one_letter_code
_entity_poly.pdbx_strand_id
1 'polypeptide(L)'
;LAAKLANVETTDDLKMTETILEKFRYTPEALEFQPSLTYCLVRNYLDLGQKERMIPLLQDKLKYGLYLDRFSANLILNAFLIDKKYK
;
A
#
# COMPACT_ATOMS: atom_id res chain seq x y z
N LEU A 1 -13.41 4.83 -2.23
CA LEU A 1 -11.98 4.92 -1.84
C LEU A 1 -11.06 4.54 -3.00
N ALA A 2 -11.20 3.35 -3.59
CA ALA A 2 -10.34 2.83 -4.67
C ALA A 2 -10.17 3.77 -5.88
N ALA A 3 -11.23 4.38 -6.39
CA ALA A 3 -11.16 5.30 -7.53
C ALA A 3 -10.34 6.58 -7.25
N LYS A 4 -10.30 7.06 -6.00
CA LYS A 4 -9.46 8.21 -5.60
C LYS A 4 -8.00 7.83 -5.44
N LEU A 5 -7.73 6.56 -5.09
CA LEU A 5 -6.38 6.04 -4.95
C LEU A 5 -5.78 5.62 -6.29
N ALA A 6 -6.58 5.44 -7.35
CA ALA A 6 -6.08 5.11 -8.68
C ALA A 6 -5.37 6.29 -9.38
N ASN A 7 -5.68 7.53 -8.99
CA ASN A 7 -5.10 8.76 -9.56
C ASN A 7 -4.04 9.37 -8.64
N VAL A 8 -3.12 8.55 -8.12
CA VAL A 8 -2.02 9.00 -7.27
C VAL A 8 -0.80 9.22 -8.17
N GLU A 9 -0.52 10.48 -8.50
CA GLU A 9 0.59 10.86 -9.39
C GLU A 9 1.78 11.43 -8.62
N THR A 10 1.57 11.89 -7.37
CA THR A 10 2.60 12.57 -6.58
C THR A 10 2.93 11.81 -5.28
N THR A 11 4.16 11.96 -4.79
CA THR A 11 4.59 11.43 -3.50
C THR A 11 3.86 12.04 -2.30
N ASP A 12 3.29 13.24 -2.44
CA ASP A 12 2.46 13.87 -1.41
C ASP A 12 1.09 13.20 -1.28
N ASP A 13 0.50 12.80 -2.41
CA ASP A 13 -0.76 12.03 -2.45
C ASP A 13 -0.62 10.67 -1.75
N LEU A 14 0.56 10.05 -1.81
CA LEU A 14 0.87 8.84 -1.05
C LEU A 14 0.82 9.09 0.47
N LYS A 15 1.38 10.20 0.96
CA LYS A 15 1.34 10.53 2.39
C LYS A 15 -0.08 10.83 2.87
N MET A 16 -0.85 11.52 2.04
CA MET A 16 -2.27 11.75 2.32
C MET A 16 -3.02 10.41 2.37
N THR A 17 -2.72 9.51 1.44
CA THR A 17 -3.26 8.15 1.42
C THR A 17 -2.91 7.36 2.68
N GLU A 18 -1.66 7.41 3.17
CA GLU A 18 -1.25 6.79 4.43
C GLU A 18 -2.09 7.31 5.61
N THR A 19 -2.29 8.62 5.67
CA THR A 19 -3.07 9.28 6.72
C THR A 19 -4.54 8.87 6.66
N ILE A 20 -5.10 8.75 5.46
CA ILE A 20 -6.47 8.27 5.25
C ILE A 20 -6.58 6.81 5.68
N LEU A 21 -5.63 5.95 5.31
CA LEU A 21 -5.63 4.53 5.69
C LEU A 21 -5.56 4.33 7.20
N GLU A 22 -4.69 5.08 7.88
CA GLU A 22 -4.61 5.09 9.34
C GLU A 22 -5.96 5.46 9.96
N LYS A 23 -6.59 6.55 9.50
CA LYS A 23 -7.89 6.98 10.03
C LYS A 23 -9.02 6.00 9.70
N PHE A 24 -9.02 5.46 8.48
CA PHE A 24 -9.98 4.47 8.02
C PHE A 24 -9.91 3.18 8.84
N ARG A 25 -8.76 2.88 9.46
CA ARG A 25 -8.65 1.71 10.32
C ARG A 25 -9.45 1.83 11.62
N TYR A 26 -9.69 3.04 12.10
CA TYR A 26 -10.47 3.31 13.31
C TYR A 26 -11.98 3.44 13.05
N THR A 27 -12.41 3.35 11.80
CA THR A 27 -13.83 3.44 11.43
C THR A 27 -14.45 2.04 11.29
N PRO A 28 -15.76 1.85 11.57
CA PRO A 28 -16.42 0.55 11.49
C PRO A 28 -16.39 -0.06 10.08
N GLU A 29 -16.25 0.77 9.05
CA GLU A 29 -16.11 0.39 7.63
C GLU A 29 -14.74 -0.25 7.33
N ALA A 30 -13.82 -0.32 8.29
CA ALA A 30 -12.53 -1.01 8.12
C ALA A 30 -12.69 -2.51 7.76
N LEU A 31 -13.84 -3.10 8.06
CA LEU A 31 -14.20 -4.46 7.65
C LEU A 31 -14.48 -4.59 6.15
N GLU A 32 -14.89 -3.49 5.49
CA GLU A 32 -15.15 -3.43 4.05
C GLU A 32 -13.87 -3.19 3.24
N PHE A 33 -12.70 -3.37 3.86
CA PHE A 33 -11.42 -3.18 3.21
C PHE A 33 -11.26 -4.17 2.04
N GLN A 34 -11.30 -3.62 0.82
CA GLN A 34 -11.32 -4.43 -0.39
C GLN A 34 -9.90 -4.84 -0.83
N PRO A 35 -9.67 -6.10 -1.26
CA PRO A 35 -8.36 -6.55 -1.74
C PRO A 35 -7.81 -5.76 -2.93
N SER A 36 -8.70 -5.23 -3.78
CA SER A 36 -8.34 -4.35 -4.90
C SER A 36 -7.65 -3.07 -4.44
N LEU A 37 -7.98 -2.58 -3.24
CA LEU A 37 -7.34 -1.43 -2.64
C LEU A 37 -5.87 -1.70 -2.36
N THR A 38 -5.56 -2.86 -1.77
CA THR A 38 -4.17 -3.26 -1.52
C THR A 38 -3.40 -3.33 -2.83
N TYR A 39 -3.97 -3.94 -3.86
CA TYR A 39 -3.34 -4.03 -5.17
C TYR A 39 -3.02 -2.65 -5.77
N CYS A 40 -3.99 -1.74 -5.75
CA CYS A 40 -3.81 -0.37 -6.23
C CYS A 40 -2.71 0.37 -5.46
N LEU A 41 -2.69 0.24 -4.12
CA LEU A 41 -1.66 0.83 -3.28
C LEU A 41 -0.27 0.30 -3.66
N VAL A 42 -0.12 -1.01 -3.76
CA VAL A 42 1.14 -1.64 -4.15
C VAL A 42 1.64 -1.07 -5.47
N ARG A 43 0.76 -0.97 -6.47
CA ARG A 43 1.08 -0.37 -7.77
C ARG A 43 1.58 1.06 -7.64
N ASN A 44 0.86 1.92 -6.92
CA ASN A 44 1.24 3.32 -6.77
C ASN A 44 2.61 3.49 -6.09
N TYR A 45 2.90 2.71 -5.05
CA TYR A 45 4.21 2.76 -4.38
C TYR A 45 5.35 2.26 -5.29
N LEU A 46 5.08 1.27 -6.15
CA LEU A 46 6.05 0.78 -7.12
C LEU A 46 6.29 1.81 -8.24
N ASP A 47 5.22 2.37 -8.81
CA ASP A 47 5.29 3.31 -9.93
C ASP A 47 5.95 4.64 -9.51
N LEU A 48 5.78 5.06 -8.26
CA LEU A 48 6.44 6.25 -7.68
C LEU A 48 7.83 5.97 -7.08
N GLY A 49 8.35 4.75 -7.21
CA GLY A 49 9.68 4.37 -6.70
C GLY A 49 9.78 4.36 -5.16
N GLN A 50 8.67 4.46 -4.44
CA GLN A 50 8.59 4.51 -2.97
C GLN A 50 8.40 3.13 -2.34
N LYS A 51 8.88 2.06 -2.99
CA LYS A 51 8.70 0.68 -2.54
C LYS A 51 9.27 0.39 -1.16
N GLU A 52 10.34 1.08 -0.75
CA GLU A 52 10.92 0.95 0.60
C GLU A 52 9.95 1.42 1.70
N ARG A 53 9.13 2.43 1.41
CA ARG A 53 8.12 2.95 2.34
C ARG A 53 7.00 1.94 2.60
N MET A 54 6.77 0.98 1.71
CA MET A 54 5.80 -0.08 1.94
C MET A 54 6.18 -1.04 3.05
N ILE A 55 7.49 -1.30 3.28
CA ILE A 55 7.94 -2.23 4.31
C ILE A 55 7.41 -1.84 5.70
N PRO A 56 7.62 -0.61 6.22
CA PRO A 56 7.10 -0.22 7.52
C PRO A 56 5.57 -0.22 7.57
N LEU A 57 4.89 0.14 6.48
CA LEU A 57 3.42 0.09 6.39
C LEU A 57 2.88 -1.34 6.51
N LEU A 58 3.61 -2.32 5.95
CA LEU A 58 3.28 -3.74 6.02
C LEU A 58 3.69 -4.41 7.33
N GLN A 59 4.67 -3.85 8.04
CA GLN A 59 5.04 -4.28 9.40
C GLN A 59 3.97 -3.85 10.41
N ASP A 60 3.48 -2.60 10.32
CA ASP A 60 2.43 -2.05 11.17
C ASP A 60 1.01 -2.39 10.67
N LYS A 61 0.72 -3.69 10.53
CA LYS A 61 -0.58 -4.19 10.03
C LYS A 61 -1.77 -3.74 10.87
N LEU A 62 -1.59 -3.59 12.18
CA LEU A 62 -2.65 -3.15 13.09
C LEU A 62 -3.03 -1.69 12.84
N LYS A 63 -2.06 -0.86 12.46
CA LYS A 63 -2.23 0.58 12.26
C LYS A 63 -2.87 0.90 10.91
N TYR A 64 -2.41 0.26 9.84
CA TYR A 64 -2.87 0.58 8.49
C TYR A 64 -3.88 -0.42 7.92
N GLY A 65 -4.03 -1.60 8.55
CA GLY A 65 -4.94 -2.64 8.06
C GLY A 65 -4.54 -3.24 6.71
N LEU A 66 -3.27 -3.10 6.30
CA LEU A 66 -2.80 -3.55 4.99
C LEU A 66 -2.45 -5.04 5.01
N TYR A 67 -3.27 -5.82 4.30
CA TYR A 67 -3.05 -7.24 4.05
C TYR A 67 -2.82 -7.47 2.56
N LEU A 68 -1.63 -7.95 2.22
CA LEU A 68 -1.26 -8.32 0.86
C LEU A 68 -1.96 -9.62 0.47
N ASP A 69 -2.58 -9.60 -0.70
CA ASP A 69 -2.90 -10.83 -1.41
C ASP A 69 -1.62 -11.44 -2.02
N ARG A 70 -1.68 -12.74 -2.35
CA ARG A 70 -0.55 -13.49 -2.93
C ARG A 70 0.01 -12.82 -4.18
N PHE A 71 -0.83 -12.26 -5.03
CA PHE A 71 -0.37 -11.58 -6.24
C PHE A 71 0.42 -10.30 -5.91
N SER A 72 -0.12 -9.46 -5.03
CA SER A 72 0.53 -8.22 -4.58
C SER A 72 1.84 -8.50 -3.84
N ALA A 73 1.89 -9.56 -3.04
CA ALA A 73 3.11 -9.99 -2.36
C ALA A 73 4.21 -10.41 -3.36
N ASN A 74 3.85 -11.19 -4.38
CA ASN A 74 4.79 -11.58 -5.44
C ASN A 74 5.28 -10.37 -6.24
N LEU A 75 4.40 -9.40 -6.51
CA LEU A 75 4.76 -8.18 -7.24
C LEU A 75 5.80 -7.35 -6.48
N ILE A 76 5.59 -7.14 -5.18
CA ILE A 76 6.54 -6.45 -4.30
C ILE A 76 7.86 -7.22 -4.24
N LEU A 77 7.80 -8.54 -4.00
CA LEU A 77 8.98 -9.38 -3.90
C LEU A 77 9.84 -9.28 -5.18
N ASN A 78 9.20 -9.38 -6.35
CA ASN A 78 9.90 -9.23 -7.63
C ASN A 78 10.56 -7.85 -7.76
N ALA A 79 9.89 -6.78 -7.34
CA ALA A 79 10.44 -5.43 -7.39
C ALA A 79 11.66 -5.22 -6.47
N PHE A 80 11.74 -5.93 -5.34
CA PHE A 80 12.91 -5.93 -4.45
C PHE A 80 14.04 -6.83 -4.96
N LEU A 81 13.71 -7.99 -5.55
CA LEU A 81 14.67 -8.89 -6.16
C LEU A 81 15.40 -8.25 -7.35
N ILE A 82 14.69 -7.53 -8.22
CA ILE A 82 15.27 -6.80 -9.35
C ILE A 82 16.28 -5.75 -8.86
N ASP A 83 15.94 -5.05 -7.77
CA ASP A 83 16.82 -4.05 -7.14
C ASP A 83 17.97 -4.66 -6.33
N LYS A 84 18.04 -5.99 -6.22
CA LYS A 84 18.98 -6.72 -5.33
C LYS A 84 18.94 -6.21 -3.89
N LYS A 85 17.77 -5.75 -3.43
CA LYS A 85 17.53 -5.29 -2.06
C LYS A 85 16.95 -6.45 -1.25
N TYR A 86 17.81 -7.10 -0.47
CA TYR A 86 17.48 -8.30 0.32
C TYR A 86 17.29 -8.05 1.81
N LYS A 87 17.44 -6.80 2.26
CA LYS A 87 17.34 -6.37 3.65
C LYS A 87 16.04 -5.64 3.90
#